data_AF-A0A815KZG5-F1
#
_entry.id   AF-A0A815KZG5-F1
#
_cell.length_a   1.000
_cell.length_b   1.000
_cell.length_c   1.000
_cell.angle_alpha   90.00
_cell.angle_beta   90.00
_cell.angle_gamma   90.00
#
_symmetry.space_group_name_H-M   'P 1'
#
loop_
_entity.id
_entity.type
_entity.pdbx_description
1 polymer ?
#
loop_
_entity_poly.entity_id
_entity_poly.type
_entity_poly.pdbx_seq_one_letter_code
_entity_poly.pdbx_strand_id
1 'polypeptide(L)'
;MIRLIQRSLKYTSIKHIDYQLLIDSLGKLREIAKKKLNEQSRKTEKHLSMFNISEFLAAHHDYIEKFQVIELQQELTTIQLHLTRFLFSDCLEYM
;
A
#
# COMPACT_ATOMS: atom_id res chain seq x y z
N MET A 1 8.96 -10.55 -3.88
CA MET A 1 10.10 -11.33 -3.34
C MET A 1 9.72 -12.69 -2.75
N ILE A 2 8.77 -12.81 -1.82
CA ILE A 2 8.40 -14.12 -1.19
C ILE A 2 8.09 -15.22 -2.22
N ARG A 3 7.30 -14.91 -3.26
CA ARG A 3 6.95 -15.86 -4.33
C ARG A 3 8.17 -16.38 -5.11
N LEU A 4 9.22 -15.59 -5.25
CA LEU A 4 10.43 -15.98 -5.97
C LEU A 4 11.25 -16.99 -5.14
N ILE A 5 11.44 -16.71 -3.85
CA ILE A 5 12.16 -17.62 -2.94
C ILE A 5 11.40 -18.94 -2.79
N GLN A 6 10.07 -18.91 -2.70
CA GLN A 6 9.24 -20.11 -2.72
C GLN A 6 9.44 -20.94 -3.99
N ARG A 7 9.56 -20.28 -5.14
CA ARG A 7 9.77 -20.96 -6.42
C ARG A 7 11.15 -21.58 -6.47
N SER A 8 12.20 -20.88 -6.01
CA SER A 8 13.54 -21.45 -5.91
C SER A 8 13.56 -22.69 -5.01
N LEU A 9 12.91 -22.63 -3.84
CA LEU A 9 12.85 -23.74 -2.88
C LEU A 9 12.20 -25.01 -3.46
N LYS A 10 11.27 -24.88 -4.41
CA LYS A 10 10.65 -26.03 -5.10
C LYS A 10 11.64 -26.83 -5.96
N TYR A 11 12.72 -26.20 -6.42
CA TYR A 11 13.73 -26.80 -7.28
C TYR A 11 15.08 -26.99 -6.58
N THR A 12 15.22 -26.52 -5.34
CA THR A 12 16.42 -26.70 -4.52
C THR A 12 16.31 -27.98 -3.70
N SER A 13 17.28 -28.88 -3.86
CA SER A 13 17.37 -30.11 -3.05
C SER A 13 17.58 -29.78 -1.56
N ILE A 14 16.99 -30.58 -0.67
CA ILE A 14 17.18 -30.46 0.79
C ILE A 14 18.66 -30.58 1.19
N LYS A 15 19.45 -31.34 0.41
CA LYS A 15 20.89 -31.50 0.63
C LYS A 15 21.73 -30.35 0.09
N HIS A 16 21.12 -29.39 -0.59
CA HIS A 16 21.82 -28.23 -1.15
C HIS A 16 22.20 -27.26 -0.02
N ILE A 17 23.40 -26.70 -0.09
CA ILE A 17 23.93 -25.81 0.95
C ILE A 17 23.02 -24.60 1.22
N ASP A 18 22.37 -24.09 0.17
CA ASP A 18 21.46 -22.93 0.27
C ASP A 18 20.04 -23.27 0.73
N TYR A 19 19.69 -24.55 0.88
CA TYR A 19 18.31 -24.95 1.20
C TYR A 19 17.85 -24.34 2.53
N GLN A 20 18.70 -24.43 3.56
CA GLN A 20 18.40 -23.88 4.87
C GLN A 20 18.36 -22.34 4.85
N LEU A 21 19.27 -21.72 4.11
CA LEU A 21 19.32 -20.26 3.96
C LEU A 21 18.03 -19.73 3.31
N LEU A 22 17.51 -20.43 2.29
CA LEU A 22 16.27 -20.05 1.61
C LEU A 22 15.04 -20.18 2.54
N ILE A 23 15.00 -21.21 3.39
CA ILE A 23 13.94 -21.37 4.41
C ILE A 23 13.98 -20.20 5.40
N ASP A 24 15.16 -19.88 5.93
CA ASP A 24 15.33 -18.83 6.93
C ASP A 24 14.99 -17.44 6.37
N SER A 25 15.43 -17.15 5.14
CA SER A 25 15.08 -15.91 4.44
C SER A 25 13.58 -15.80 4.18
N LEU A 26 12.91 -16.90 3.86
CA LEU A 26 11.48 -16.94 3.63
C LEU A 26 10.68 -16.73 4.91
N GLY A 27 11.14 -17.28 6.04
CA GLY A 27 10.58 -17.00 7.37
C GLY A 27 10.68 -15.52 7.74
N LYS A 28 11.87 -14.93 7.60
CA LYS A 28 12.11 -13.50 7.88
C LYS A 28 11.23 -12.59 7.01
N LEU A 29 11.10 -12.88 5.73
CA LEU A 29 10.26 -12.08 4.83
C LEU A 29 8.77 -12.19 5.15
N ARG A 30 8.29 -13.35 5.62
CA ARG A 30 6.91 -13.53 6.08
C ARG A 30 6.63 -12.73 7.34
N GLU A 31 7.55 -12.74 8.30
CA GLU A 31 7.42 -11.95 9.53
C GLU A 31 7.43 -10.44 9.25
N ILE A 32 8.33 -9.97 8.37
CA ILE A 32 8.35 -8.57 7.95
C ILE A 32 7.06 -8.19 7.22
N ALA A 33 6.57 -9.05 6.32
CA ALA A 33 5.31 -8.82 5.61
C ALA A 33 4.12 -8.76 6.59
N LYS A 34 4.05 -9.67 7.56
CA LYS A 34 3.01 -9.69 8.59
C LYS A 34 3.05 -8.45 9.49
N LYS A 35 4.25 -8.04 9.92
CA LYS A 35 4.44 -6.83 10.73
C LYS A 35 4.03 -5.57 9.98
N LYS A 36 4.46 -5.43 8.72
CA LYS A 36 4.04 -4.31 7.85
C LYS A 36 2.53 -4.31 7.62
N LEU A 37 1.92 -5.47 7.37
CA LEU A 37 0.49 -5.58 7.13
C LEU A 37 -0.32 -5.16 8.36
N ASN A 38 0.10 -5.56 9.56
CA ASN A 38 -0.51 -5.13 10.82
C ASN A 38 -0.27 -3.65 11.15
N GLU A 39 0.89 -3.10 10.79
CA GLU A 39 1.19 -1.67 10.98
C GLU A 39 0.43 -0.80 9.99
N GLN A 40 0.17 -1.29 8.77
CA GLN A 40 -0.63 -0.59 7.78
C GLN A 40 -2.12 -0.70 8.08
N SER A 41 -2.67 -1.86 8.43
CA SER A 41 -4.09 -2.00 8.77
C SER A 41 -4.51 -1.11 9.94
N ARG A 42 -3.66 -0.95 10.96
CA ARG A 42 -3.92 -0.05 12.09
C ARG A 42 -3.86 1.44 11.72
N LYS A 43 -3.15 1.81 10.65
CA LYS A 43 -3.18 3.17 10.09
C LYS A 43 -4.41 3.35 9.20
N THR A 44 -4.74 2.38 8.36
CA THR A 44 -5.87 2.45 7.42
C THR A 44 -7.23 2.48 8.14
N GLU A 45 -7.43 1.70 9.21
CA GLU A 45 -8.69 1.69 9.99
C GLU A 45 -9.02 3.06 10.63
N LYS A 46 -8.01 3.84 11.01
CA LYS A 46 -8.21 5.16 11.64
C LYS A 46 -8.57 6.25 10.61
N HIS A 47 -8.25 6.04 9.34
CA HIS A 47 -8.61 6.93 8.23
C HIS A 47 -9.93 6.53 7.56
N LEU A 48 -10.27 5.23 7.57
CA LEU A 48 -11.52 4.68 7.04
C LEU A 48 -12.77 5.17 7.80
N SER A 49 -12.67 5.46 9.10
CA SER A 49 -13.81 5.95 9.89
C SER A 49 -14.21 7.41 9.62
N MET A 50 -13.39 8.18 8.91
CA MET A 50 -13.67 9.59 8.60
C MET A 50 -14.32 9.81 7.24
N PHE A 51 -14.42 8.78 6.40
CA PHE A 51 -14.83 8.92 5.02
C PHE A 51 -15.86 7.86 4.63
N ASN A 52 -17.12 8.28 4.44
CA ASN A 52 -18.17 7.53 3.73
C ASN A 52 -17.84 7.44 2.22
N ILE A 53 -16.61 7.06 1.88
CA ILE A 53 -16.12 6.99 0.50
C ILE A 53 -16.20 5.52 0.02
N SER A 54 -17.37 4.89 0.20
CA SER A 54 -17.58 3.47 -0.14
C SER A 54 -17.36 3.18 -1.63
N GLU A 55 -17.61 4.15 -2.51
CA GLU A 55 -17.48 3.96 -3.96
C GLU A 55 -16.03 4.12 -4.46
N PHE A 56 -15.25 5.08 -3.95
CA PHE A 56 -13.85 5.19 -4.36
C PHE A 56 -12.95 4.14 -3.69
N LEU A 57 -13.30 3.66 -2.49
CA LEU A 57 -12.57 2.56 -1.83
C LEU A 57 -12.74 1.21 -2.54
N ALA A 58 -13.84 1.02 -3.29
CA ALA A 58 -13.99 -0.15 -4.15
C ALA A 58 -13.05 -0.10 -5.37
N ALA A 59 -12.66 1.10 -5.79
CA ALA A 59 -11.77 1.33 -6.92
C ALA A 59 -10.29 1.45 -6.53
N HIS A 60 -9.99 1.93 -5.31
CA HIS A 60 -8.63 2.31 -4.89
C HIS A 60 -8.17 1.59 -3.64
N HIS A 61 -7.02 0.93 -3.75
CA HIS A 61 -6.66 -0.15 -2.84
C HIS A 61 -5.99 0.31 -1.53
N ASP A 62 -5.37 1.50 -1.51
CA ASP A 62 -4.72 2.02 -0.30
C ASP A 62 -4.76 3.56 -0.23
N TYR A 63 -5.49 4.13 0.72
CA TYR A 63 -5.42 5.55 1.04
C TYR A 63 -4.08 5.89 1.74
N ILE A 64 -3.43 6.97 1.30
CA ILE A 64 -2.14 7.42 1.81
C ILE A 64 -2.30 8.67 2.68
N GLU A 65 -2.78 9.79 2.10
CA GLU A 65 -2.76 11.09 2.78
C GLU A 65 -3.75 12.11 2.18
N LYS A 66 -4.15 13.11 2.99
CA LYS A 66 -5.03 14.22 2.61
C LYS A 66 -4.25 15.52 2.63
N PHE A 67 -4.39 16.29 1.57
CA PHE A 67 -3.75 17.59 1.41
C PHE A 67 -4.80 18.69 1.26
N GLN A 68 -4.57 19.82 1.92
CA GLN A 68 -5.23 21.08 1.57
C GLN A 68 -4.32 21.81 0.59
N VAL A 69 -4.81 22.04 -0.62
CA VAL A 69 -4.02 22.67 -1.68
C VAL A 69 -4.79 23.88 -2.23
N ILE A 70 -4.03 24.86 -2.70
CA ILE A 70 -4.58 26.02 -3.41
C ILE A 70 -4.26 25.83 -4.88
N GLU A 71 -5.28 25.86 -5.73
CA GLU A 71 -5.07 25.76 -7.16
C GLU A 71 -4.44 27.06 -7.70
N LEU A 72 -3.23 26.96 -8.26
CA LEU A 72 -2.46 28.12 -8.73
C LEU A 72 -2.77 28.47 -10.20
N GLN A 73 -3.24 27.52 -11.00
CA GLN A 73 -3.67 27.73 -12.39
C GLN A 73 -5.11 27.23 -12.53
N GLN A 74 -6.02 28.06 -13.03
CA GLN A 74 -7.47 27.80 -13.16
C GLN A 74 -7.81 26.78 -14.26
N GLU A 75 -7.14 25.63 -14.29
CA GLU A 75 -7.39 24.60 -15.29
C GLU A 75 -8.48 23.62 -14.85
N LEU A 76 -8.67 23.42 -13.54
CA LEU A 76 -9.68 22.50 -12.99
C LEU A 76 -10.87 23.24 -12.37
N THR A 77 -10.65 24.45 -11.83
CA THR A 77 -11.73 25.30 -11.31
C THR A 77 -11.57 26.78 -11.71
N THR A 78 -12.66 27.40 -12.15
CA THR A 78 -12.69 28.79 -12.64
C THR A 78 -12.49 29.84 -11.54
N ILE A 79 -12.37 29.42 -10.28
CA ILE A 79 -12.29 30.28 -9.09
C ILE A 79 -11.15 29.72 -8.23
N GLN A 80 -10.26 30.57 -7.71
CA GLN A 80 -9.22 30.15 -6.76
C GLN A 80 -9.89 29.49 -5.55
N LEU A 81 -9.93 28.15 -5.56
CA LEU A 81 -10.57 27.36 -4.54
C LEU A 81 -9.50 26.64 -3.72
N HIS A 82 -9.68 26.69 -2.40
CA HIS A 82 -9.01 25.78 -1.50
C HIS A 82 -9.57 24.38 -1.76
N LEU A 83 -8.79 23.52 -2.40
CA LEU A 83 -9.17 22.17 -2.76
C LEU A 83 -8.67 21.19 -1.69
N THR A 84 -9.45 20.15 -1.46
CA THR A 84 -8.99 19.00 -0.70
C THR A 84 -8.62 17.89 -1.67
N ARG A 85 -7.35 17.45 -1.64
CA ARG A 85 -6.89 16.30 -2.43
C ARG A 85 -6.63 15.10 -1.55
N PHE A 86 -6.96 13.92 -2.07
CA PHE A 86 -6.77 12.63 -1.44
C PHE A 86 -5.81 11.80 -2.29
N LEU A 87 -4.71 11.38 -1.68
CA LEU A 87 -3.73 10.52 -2.33
C LEU A 87 -4.02 9.06 -1.98
N PHE A 88 -4.21 8.26 -3.02
CA PHE A 88 -4.26 6.80 -2.96
C PHE A 88 -2.99 6.21 -3.59
N SER A 89 -2.74 4.91 -3.41
CA SER A 89 -1.56 4.23 -3.97
C SER A 89 -1.53 4.20 -5.50
N ASP A 90 -2.69 4.36 -6.13
CA ASP A 90 -2.93 4.24 -7.56
C ASP A 90 -3.50 5.50 -8.21
N CYS A 91 -3.98 6.49 -7.44
CA CYS A 91 -4.55 7.72 -7.98
C CYS A 91 -4.44 8.93 -7.02
N LEU A 92 -4.74 10.11 -7.56
CA LEU A 92 -4.92 11.35 -6.79
C LEU A 92 -6.32 11.90 -7.08
N GLU A 93 -7.19 11.88 -6.09
CA GLU A 93 -8.58 12.33 -6.20
C GLU A 93 -8.78 13.71 -5.57
N TYR A 94 -9.77 14.45 -6.05
CA TYR A 94 -10.15 15.75 -5.49
C TYR A 94 -11.65 15.76 -5.11
N MET A 95 -11.98 16.41 -4.00
CA MET A 95 -13.36 16.80 -3.64
C MET A 95 -13.48 18.29 -3.46
#